data_AF-A0AAN0S4T6-F1
#
_entry.id   AF-A0AAN0S4T6-F1
#
_cell.length_a   1.000
_cell.length_b   1.000
_cell.length_c   1.000
_cell.angle_alpha   90.00
_cell.angle_beta   90.00
_cell.angle_gamma   90.00
#
_symmetry.space_group_name_H-M   'P 1'
#
loop_
_entity.id
_entity.type
_entity.pdbx_description
1 polymer ?
#
loop_
_entity_poly.entity_id
_entity_poly.type
_entity_poly.pdbx_seq_one_letter_code
_entity_poly.pdbx_strand_id
1 'polypeptide(L)'
;MKFALNIIDWQAKAPGLSNAAEWQHWSQHGQAIDQTQPQGALSELPMMTARRLSSGSKLAVDCGLAMLRRHEIDAVLYTSRHGELERNYRILQALATEQPLSPTDFALSVHNSSVGNLTIAAKKPITSVSLSAGKDTFQQGLCEVICLLQAGYKKIMMVDFDGLLPAFYHPRLPSEMPTWPYAVALVIEAGSRLQCSTQKSDAAGEPALPQSLMFLQHYLNDSPTFTLPGERVEWQWSRA
;
A
#
# COMPACT_ATOMS: atom_id res chain seq x y z
N MET A 1 -11.74 -12.94 -13.25
CA MET A 1 -10.74 -13.67 -12.45
C MET A 1 -11.37 -14.16 -11.15
N LYS A 2 -10.91 -15.28 -10.61
CA LYS A 2 -11.31 -15.82 -9.29
C LYS A 2 -10.06 -16.32 -8.58
N PHE A 3 -9.92 -16.00 -7.30
CA PHE A 3 -8.83 -16.51 -6.46
C PHE A 3 -9.25 -16.57 -4.99
N ALA A 4 -8.46 -17.27 -4.19
CA ALA A 4 -8.66 -17.36 -2.76
C ALA A 4 -7.31 -17.33 -2.01
N LEU A 5 -7.33 -16.81 -0.79
CA LEU A 5 -6.16 -16.67 0.05
C LEU A 5 -6.54 -16.62 1.53
N ASN A 6 -5.54 -16.72 2.40
CA ASN A 6 -5.66 -16.41 3.81
C ASN A 6 -4.79 -15.19 4.14
N ILE A 7 -5.33 -14.27 4.94
CA ILE A 7 -4.53 -13.25 5.62
C ILE A 7 -4.27 -13.73 7.03
N ILE A 8 -3.00 -13.78 7.42
CA ILE A 8 -2.57 -14.29 8.74
C ILE A 8 -2.13 -13.19 9.69
N ASP A 9 -1.73 -12.02 9.17
CA ASP A 9 -1.37 -10.85 9.96
C ASP A 9 -1.49 -9.58 9.10
N TRP A 10 -1.57 -8.44 9.75
CA TRP A 10 -1.64 -7.13 9.09
C TRP A 10 -1.03 -6.04 9.96
N GLN A 11 -0.70 -4.91 9.33
CA GLN A 11 -0.48 -3.63 10.00
C GLN A 11 -0.69 -2.50 9.02
N ALA A 12 -1.21 -1.38 9.50
CA ALA A 12 -1.44 -0.22 8.67
C ALA A 12 -1.07 1.07 9.40
N LYS A 13 -0.79 2.12 8.63
CA LYS A 13 -0.55 3.49 9.12
C LYS A 13 -1.22 4.50 8.21
N ALA A 14 -1.93 5.44 8.84
CA ALA A 14 -2.57 6.58 8.23
C ALA A 14 -2.57 7.75 9.24
N PRO A 15 -2.92 8.98 8.85
CA PRO A 15 -3.14 10.07 9.78
C PRO A 15 -4.10 9.66 10.91
N GLY A 16 -3.66 9.81 12.16
CA GLY A 16 -4.47 9.46 13.34
C GLY A 16 -4.68 7.96 13.61
N LEU A 17 -4.13 7.05 12.78
CA LEU A 17 -4.31 5.60 12.91
C LEU A 17 -2.96 4.87 12.82
N SER A 18 -2.55 4.26 13.93
CA SER A 18 -1.21 3.72 14.11
C SER A 18 -1.17 2.34 14.78
N ASN A 19 -2.12 2.03 15.66
CA ASN A 19 -2.17 0.76 16.38
C ASN A 19 -3.46 -0.04 16.07
N ALA A 20 -3.45 -1.32 16.43
CA ALA A 20 -4.53 -2.24 16.09
C ALA A 20 -5.90 -1.82 16.66
N ALA A 21 -5.93 -1.23 17.87
CA ALA A 21 -7.17 -0.80 18.50
C ALA A 21 -7.79 0.41 17.78
N GLU A 22 -6.98 1.38 17.37
CA GLU A 22 -7.41 2.54 16.57
C GLU A 22 -8.02 2.09 15.24
N TRP A 23 -7.37 1.18 14.54
CA TRP A 23 -7.86 0.62 13.28
C TRP A 23 -9.15 -0.19 13.43
N GLN A 24 -9.28 -0.98 14.50
CA GLN A 24 -10.50 -1.73 14.80
C GLN A 24 -11.66 -0.79 15.15
N HIS A 25 -11.39 0.27 15.90
CA HIS A 25 -12.39 1.29 16.19
C HIS A 25 -12.81 2.03 14.92
N TRP A 26 -11.84 2.44 14.09
CA TRP A 26 -12.10 3.10 12.82
C TRP A 26 -12.96 2.24 11.89
N SER A 27 -12.66 0.93 11.80
CA SER A 27 -13.41 0.04 10.92
C SER A 27 -14.90 -0.02 11.32
N GLN A 28 -15.19 -0.11 12.62
CA GLN A 28 -16.55 -0.25 13.14
C GLN A 28 -17.40 1.01 12.96
N HIS A 29 -16.78 2.19 12.93
CA HIS A 29 -17.51 3.47 12.88
C HIS A 29 -17.57 4.09 11.47
N GLY A 30 -16.80 3.56 10.51
CA GLY A 30 -16.87 4.01 9.12
C GLY A 30 -16.47 5.47 8.89
N GLN A 31 -15.71 6.07 9.81
CA GLN A 31 -15.38 7.49 9.77
C GLN A 31 -14.33 7.80 8.69
N ALA A 32 -14.45 8.97 8.07
CA ALA A 32 -13.38 9.50 7.23
C ALA A 32 -12.11 9.69 8.04
N ILE A 33 -10.95 9.44 7.43
CA ILE A 33 -9.65 9.65 8.08
C ILE A 33 -9.38 11.15 8.13
N ASP A 34 -9.19 11.67 9.35
CA ASP A 34 -8.85 13.08 9.58
C ASP A 34 -7.38 13.33 9.23
N GLN A 35 -7.16 13.96 8.09
CA GLN A 35 -5.84 14.25 7.52
C GLN A 35 -5.05 15.30 8.34
N THR A 36 -5.71 16.00 9.26
CA THR A 36 -5.06 16.97 10.15
C THR A 36 -4.36 16.31 11.34
N GLN A 37 -4.69 15.04 11.62
CA GLN A 37 -4.03 14.25 12.66
C GLN A 37 -2.58 13.95 12.29
N PRO A 38 -1.69 13.79 13.29
CA PRO A 38 -0.32 13.40 13.02
C PRO A 38 -0.26 12.01 12.37
N GLN A 39 0.76 11.81 11.53
CA GLN A 39 1.04 10.50 10.97
C GLN A 39 1.39 9.51 12.08
N GLY A 40 0.92 8.26 11.95
CA GLY A 40 1.27 7.19 12.88
C GLY A 40 2.78 7.06 13.10
N ALA A 41 3.20 7.01 14.37
CA ALA A 41 4.61 7.00 14.75
C ALA A 41 5.36 5.82 14.13
N LEU A 42 6.59 6.05 13.65
CA LEU A 42 7.48 4.99 13.16
C LEU A 42 8.06 4.21 14.35
N SER A 43 7.99 2.88 14.32
CA SER A 43 8.37 2.02 15.45
C SER A 43 9.57 1.11 15.13
N GLU A 44 9.84 0.89 13.86
CA GLU A 44 10.81 -0.09 13.37
C GLU A 44 11.96 0.57 12.62
N LEU A 45 11.66 1.62 11.86
CA LEU A 45 12.58 2.23 10.93
C LEU A 45 13.57 3.16 11.65
N PRO A 46 14.89 2.92 11.57
CA PRO A 46 15.88 3.81 12.15
C PRO A 46 15.77 5.23 11.58
N MET A 47 15.83 6.24 12.46
CA MET A 47 15.58 7.64 12.09
C MET A 47 16.46 8.17 10.95
N MET A 48 17.72 7.71 10.84
CA MET A 48 18.59 8.10 9.73
C MET A 48 18.10 7.59 8.37
N THR A 49 17.58 6.36 8.32
CA THR A 49 16.95 5.79 7.13
C THR A 49 15.63 6.48 6.85
N ALA A 50 14.81 6.69 7.88
CA ALA A 50 13.52 7.39 7.76
C ALA A 50 13.66 8.78 7.14
N ARG A 51 14.72 9.54 7.48
CA ARG A 51 14.96 10.88 6.90
C ARG A 51 15.22 10.87 5.39
N ARG A 52 15.66 9.75 4.82
CA ARG A 52 15.98 9.64 3.39
C ARG A 52 14.79 9.23 2.53
N LEU A 53 13.72 8.70 3.12
CA LEU A 53 12.54 8.18 2.41
C LEU A 53 11.46 9.26 2.20
N SER A 54 10.57 9.05 1.24
CA SER A 54 9.38 9.88 1.00
C SER A 54 8.31 9.60 2.06
N SER A 55 7.23 10.40 2.11
CA SER A 55 6.22 10.27 3.18
C SER A 55 5.57 8.88 3.23
N GLY A 56 5.13 8.35 2.07
CA GLY A 56 4.55 7.01 1.96
C GLY A 56 5.58 5.89 2.13
N SER A 57 6.77 6.05 1.54
CA SER A 57 7.84 5.05 1.63
C SER A 57 8.30 4.79 3.07
N LYS A 58 8.35 5.83 3.93
CA LYS A 58 8.62 5.66 5.37
C LYS A 58 7.64 4.70 6.03
N LEU A 59 6.35 4.88 5.76
CA LEU A 59 5.29 4.05 6.35
C LEU A 59 5.35 2.63 5.82
N ALA A 60 5.54 2.48 4.51
CA ALA A 60 5.60 1.20 3.84
C ALA A 60 6.81 0.37 4.32
N VAL A 61 7.98 0.98 4.46
CA VAL A 61 9.17 0.29 4.99
C VAL A 61 8.99 -0.04 6.47
N ASP A 62 8.44 0.87 7.28
CA ASP A 62 8.24 0.62 8.71
C ASP A 62 7.24 -0.50 8.98
N CYS A 63 6.08 -0.52 8.31
CA CYS A 63 5.13 -1.64 8.37
C CYS A 63 5.77 -2.94 7.87
N GLY A 64 6.57 -2.88 6.79
CA GLY A 64 7.27 -4.06 6.28
C GLY A 64 8.28 -4.64 7.27
N LEU A 65 9.08 -3.78 7.93
CA LEU A 65 10.04 -4.21 8.95
C LEU A 65 9.34 -4.88 10.14
N ALA A 66 8.21 -4.35 10.59
CA ALA A 66 7.42 -4.95 11.65
C ALA A 66 6.91 -6.36 11.27
N MET A 67 6.47 -6.56 10.02
CA MET A 67 6.06 -7.89 9.56
C MET A 67 7.25 -8.85 9.52
N LEU A 68 8.41 -8.41 9.00
CA LEU A 68 9.62 -9.22 8.94
C LEU A 68 10.17 -9.61 10.31
N ARG A 69 9.85 -8.83 11.35
CA ARG A 69 10.17 -9.16 12.74
C ARG A 69 9.26 -10.27 13.28
N ARG A 70 7.99 -10.30 12.85
CA ARG A 70 6.96 -11.24 13.34
C ARG A 70 6.89 -12.54 12.52
N HIS A 71 7.34 -12.51 11.27
CA HIS A 71 7.18 -13.61 10.31
C HIS A 71 8.44 -13.82 9.47
N GLU A 72 8.75 -15.09 9.19
CA GLU A 72 9.66 -15.45 8.10
C GLU A 72 8.90 -15.39 6.77
N ILE A 73 9.24 -14.39 5.95
CA ILE A 73 8.57 -14.09 4.68
C ILE A 73 9.43 -14.60 3.52
N ASP A 74 8.81 -15.33 2.58
CA ASP A 74 9.52 -15.91 1.44
C ASP A 74 9.64 -14.93 0.26
N ALA A 75 8.64 -14.06 0.07
CA ALA A 75 8.62 -13.02 -0.95
C ALA A 75 7.89 -11.76 -0.46
N VAL A 76 8.33 -10.60 -0.96
CA VAL A 76 7.72 -9.30 -0.67
C VAL A 76 7.20 -8.65 -1.94
N LEU A 77 6.00 -8.08 -1.89
CA LEU A 77 5.38 -7.33 -2.97
C LEU A 77 5.02 -5.94 -2.46
N TYR A 78 5.50 -4.89 -3.12
CA TYR A 78 5.10 -3.51 -2.81
C TYR A 78 4.24 -2.95 -3.94
N THR A 79 3.06 -2.45 -3.58
CA THR A 79 2.11 -1.86 -4.52
C THR A 79 1.90 -0.39 -4.21
N SER A 80 1.93 0.45 -5.25
CA SER A 80 1.65 1.88 -5.11
C SER A 80 1.10 2.44 -6.41
N ARG A 81 0.04 3.22 -6.34
CA ARG A 81 -0.55 3.83 -7.55
C ARG A 81 0.34 4.95 -8.08
N HIS A 82 0.91 5.73 -7.17
CA HIS A 82 1.61 6.96 -7.50
C HIS A 82 3.14 6.85 -7.33
N GLY A 83 3.62 5.78 -6.69
CA GLY A 83 5.03 5.53 -6.43
C GLY A 83 5.69 6.71 -5.72
N GLU A 84 6.88 7.08 -6.19
CA GLU A 84 7.67 8.18 -5.63
C GLU A 84 7.30 9.55 -6.24
N LEU A 85 6.00 9.87 -6.32
CA LEU A 85 5.51 11.08 -6.98
C LEU A 85 6.09 12.36 -6.40
N GLU A 86 6.29 12.43 -5.07
CA GLU A 86 6.96 13.55 -4.40
C GLU A 86 8.38 13.79 -4.94
N ARG A 87 9.14 12.73 -5.23
CA ARG A 87 10.48 12.84 -5.82
C ARG A 87 10.43 13.21 -7.27
N ASN A 88 9.55 12.56 -8.03
CA ASN A 88 9.37 12.84 -9.45
C ASN A 88 9.02 14.30 -9.67
N TYR A 89 8.13 14.87 -8.84
CA TYR A 89 7.82 16.29 -8.87
C TYR A 89 9.05 17.17 -8.59
N ARG A 90 9.82 16.88 -7.54
CA ARG A 90 11.05 17.64 -7.22
C ARG A 90 12.08 17.59 -8.36
N ILE A 91 12.25 16.43 -9.00
CA ILE A 91 13.15 16.26 -10.15
C ILE A 91 12.66 17.09 -11.34
N LEU A 92 11.38 17.02 -11.67
CA LEU A 92 10.79 17.80 -12.76
C LEU A 92 10.85 19.31 -12.49
N GLN A 93 10.65 19.72 -11.24
CA GLN A 93 10.77 21.12 -10.82
C GLN A 93 12.21 21.62 -10.96
N ALA A 94 13.20 20.81 -10.56
CA ALA A 94 14.61 21.16 -10.72
C ALA A 94 14.98 21.30 -12.21
N LEU A 95 14.53 20.38 -13.07
CA LEU A 95 14.71 20.49 -14.53
C LEU A 95 14.08 21.76 -15.09
N ALA A 96 12.83 22.05 -14.72
CA ALA A 96 12.10 23.23 -15.20
C ALA A 96 12.70 24.56 -14.73
N THR A 97 13.48 24.55 -13.65
CA THR A 97 14.14 25.73 -13.06
C THR A 97 15.66 25.72 -13.23
N GLU A 98 16.17 24.85 -14.12
CA GLU A 98 17.59 24.69 -14.45
C GLU A 98 18.49 24.46 -13.22
N GLN A 99 17.97 23.79 -12.20
CA GLN A 99 18.70 23.43 -10.98
C GLN A 99 19.37 22.05 -11.12
N PRO A 100 20.52 21.83 -10.46
CA PRO A 100 21.18 20.54 -10.46
C PRO A 100 20.30 19.45 -9.84
N LEU A 101 20.29 18.27 -10.45
CA LEU A 101 19.58 17.11 -9.93
C LEU A 101 20.36 16.45 -8.78
N SER A 102 19.66 16.11 -7.71
CA SER A 102 20.19 15.31 -6.60
C SER A 102 20.32 13.85 -7.04
N PRO A 103 21.54 13.26 -7.08
CA PRO A 103 21.73 11.86 -7.46
C PRO A 103 20.97 10.90 -6.53
N THR A 104 20.88 11.23 -5.24
CA THR A 104 20.11 10.45 -4.26
C THR A 104 18.62 10.51 -4.54
N ASP A 105 18.08 11.68 -4.89
CA ASP A 105 16.65 11.78 -5.22
C ASP A 105 16.31 11.02 -6.48
N PHE A 106 17.15 11.09 -7.51
CA PHE A 106 16.99 10.31 -8.73
C PHE A 106 17.10 8.81 -8.47
N ALA A 107 18.10 8.35 -7.72
CA ALA A 107 18.26 6.93 -7.39
C ALA A 107 17.09 6.38 -6.55
N LEU A 108 16.44 7.22 -5.73
CA LEU A 108 15.28 6.84 -4.93
C LEU A 108 13.94 7.11 -5.62
N SER A 109 13.91 7.67 -6.84
CA SER A 109 12.66 7.99 -7.55
C SER A 109 12.05 6.79 -8.28
N VAL A 110 12.76 5.67 -8.34
CA VAL A 110 12.26 4.40 -8.89
C VAL A 110 11.16 3.83 -8.00
N HIS A 111 10.14 3.20 -8.61
CA HIS A 111 8.97 2.68 -7.88
C HIS A 111 9.34 1.62 -6.83
N ASN A 112 10.34 0.79 -7.12
CA ASN A 112 10.82 -0.25 -6.22
C ASN A 112 11.75 0.27 -5.10
N SER A 113 11.95 1.59 -4.95
CA SER A 113 12.83 2.13 -3.92
C SER A 113 12.39 1.73 -2.51
N SER A 114 11.08 1.70 -2.22
CA SER A 114 10.54 1.26 -0.93
C SER A 114 10.91 -0.19 -0.60
N VAL A 115 10.65 -1.15 -1.50
CA VAL A 115 10.99 -2.56 -1.25
C VAL A 115 12.51 -2.81 -1.26
N GLY A 116 13.26 -2.06 -2.06
CA GLY A 116 14.73 -2.06 -2.01
C GLY A 116 15.26 -1.58 -0.65
N ASN A 117 14.72 -0.49 -0.12
CA ASN A 117 15.11 0.01 1.21
C ASN A 117 14.69 -0.94 2.33
N LEU A 118 13.55 -1.63 2.22
CA LEU A 118 13.15 -2.69 3.15
C LEU A 118 14.21 -3.80 3.21
N THR A 119 14.57 -4.39 2.06
CA THR A 119 15.51 -5.52 2.02
C THR A 119 16.90 -5.13 2.51
N ILE A 120 17.36 -3.92 2.19
CA ILE A 120 18.61 -3.35 2.70
C ILE A 120 18.55 -3.15 4.23
N ALA A 121 17.48 -2.52 4.74
CA ALA A 121 17.33 -2.25 6.17
C ALA A 121 17.21 -3.54 6.99
N ALA A 122 16.47 -4.53 6.48
CA ALA A 122 16.31 -5.85 7.08
C ALA A 122 17.55 -6.74 6.92
N LYS A 123 18.48 -6.38 6.03
CA LYS A 123 19.65 -7.21 5.64
C LYS A 123 19.24 -8.62 5.19
N LYS A 124 18.08 -8.75 4.53
CA LYS A 124 17.56 -10.02 4.02
C LYS A 124 17.44 -9.96 2.48
N PRO A 125 18.05 -10.90 1.73
CA PRO A 125 17.92 -10.98 0.28
C PRO A 125 16.60 -11.68 -0.11
N ILE A 126 15.48 -11.04 0.22
CA ILE A 126 14.14 -11.60 -0.03
C ILE A 126 13.74 -11.31 -1.47
N THR A 127 13.10 -12.29 -2.14
CA THR A 127 12.52 -12.07 -3.47
C THR A 127 11.55 -10.89 -3.40
N SER A 128 11.74 -9.88 -4.25
CA SER A 128 10.97 -8.65 -4.20
C SER A 128 10.32 -8.30 -5.53
N VAL A 129 9.03 -7.95 -5.49
CA VAL A 129 8.26 -7.41 -6.61
C VAL A 129 7.77 -6.01 -6.27
N SER A 130 7.63 -5.17 -7.29
CA SER A 130 7.03 -3.85 -7.15
C SER A 130 6.08 -3.58 -8.31
N LEU A 131 4.84 -3.18 -8.01
CA LEU A 131 3.74 -3.15 -8.98
C LEU A 131 2.91 -1.87 -8.87
N SER A 132 2.49 -1.36 -10.03
CA SER A 132 1.50 -0.29 -10.15
C SER A 132 0.50 -0.64 -11.25
N ALA A 133 -0.79 -0.43 -10.99
CA ALA A 133 -1.89 -0.70 -11.91
C ALA A 133 -3.03 0.33 -11.78
N GLY A 134 -2.68 1.59 -11.55
CA GLY A 134 -3.67 2.67 -11.42
C GLY A 134 -4.57 2.49 -10.20
N LYS A 135 -5.88 2.71 -10.36
CA LYS A 135 -6.88 2.55 -9.29
C LYS A 135 -6.91 1.12 -8.73
N ASP A 136 -6.63 0.14 -9.57
CA ASP A 136 -6.67 -1.29 -9.23
C ASP A 136 -5.35 -1.84 -8.68
N THR A 137 -4.39 -0.97 -8.32
CA THR A 137 -3.04 -1.37 -7.88
C THR A 137 -3.05 -2.39 -6.75
N PHE A 138 -3.85 -2.18 -5.71
CA PHE A 138 -3.97 -3.11 -4.59
C PHE A 138 -4.51 -4.47 -5.05
N GLN A 139 -5.63 -4.48 -5.77
CA GLN A 139 -6.27 -5.73 -6.20
C GLN A 139 -5.43 -6.51 -7.21
N GLN A 140 -4.76 -5.82 -8.13
CA GLN A 140 -3.80 -6.44 -9.05
C GLN A 140 -2.56 -6.95 -8.32
N GLY A 141 -2.15 -6.29 -7.23
CA GLY A 141 -1.15 -6.82 -6.32
C GLY A 141 -1.55 -8.17 -5.74
N LEU A 142 -2.81 -8.35 -5.36
CA LEU A 142 -3.30 -9.64 -4.88
C LEU A 142 -3.25 -10.71 -5.97
N CYS A 143 -3.47 -10.38 -7.25
CA CYS A 143 -3.22 -11.31 -8.36
C CYS A 143 -1.76 -11.79 -8.38
N GLU A 144 -0.82 -10.86 -8.24
CA GLU A 144 0.61 -11.16 -8.21
C GLU A 144 0.99 -12.02 -7.00
N VAL A 145 0.35 -11.80 -5.84
CA VAL A 145 0.48 -12.69 -4.67
C VAL A 145 0.07 -14.11 -5.04
N ILE A 146 -1.04 -14.31 -5.77
CA ILE A 146 -1.46 -15.65 -6.21
C ILE A 146 -0.42 -16.27 -7.16
N CYS A 147 0.15 -15.49 -8.08
CA CYS A 147 1.22 -15.96 -8.97
C CYS A 147 2.45 -16.41 -8.18
N LEU A 148 2.86 -15.66 -7.15
CA LEU A 148 3.96 -16.02 -6.26
C LEU A 148 3.63 -17.30 -5.45
N LEU A 149 2.41 -17.44 -4.92
CA LEU A 149 2.00 -18.67 -4.24
C LEU A 149 2.08 -19.89 -5.17
N GLN A 150 1.63 -19.74 -6.42
CA GLN A 150 1.69 -20.80 -7.44
C GLN A 150 3.12 -21.11 -7.87
N ALA A 151 4.03 -20.14 -7.80
CA ALA A 151 5.46 -20.32 -8.04
C ALA A 151 6.19 -21.04 -6.88
N GLY A 152 5.51 -21.34 -5.77
CA GLY A 152 6.02 -22.15 -4.66
C GLY A 152 6.44 -21.35 -3.41
N TYR A 153 6.29 -20.02 -3.41
CA TYR A 153 6.42 -19.22 -2.20
C TYR A 153 5.24 -19.51 -1.27
N LYS A 154 5.46 -19.59 0.05
CA LYS A 154 4.42 -20.02 1.00
C LYS A 154 3.82 -18.87 1.77
N LYS A 155 4.66 -17.92 2.19
CA LYS A 155 4.26 -16.73 2.94
C LYS A 155 4.76 -15.47 2.24
N ILE A 156 3.81 -14.67 1.77
CA ILE A 156 4.08 -13.46 1.00
C ILE A 156 3.63 -12.27 1.81
N MET A 157 4.50 -11.27 1.93
CA MET A 157 4.11 -9.97 2.47
C MET A 157 3.79 -9.03 1.32
N MET A 158 2.58 -8.48 1.32
CA MET A 158 2.20 -7.41 0.42
C MET A 158 2.11 -6.09 1.21
N VAL A 159 2.70 -5.02 0.70
CA VAL A 159 2.60 -3.68 1.28
C VAL A 159 2.07 -2.70 0.22
N ASP A 160 0.84 -2.24 0.41
CA ASP A 160 0.21 -1.21 -0.42
C ASP A 160 0.39 0.16 0.22
N PHE A 161 0.82 1.16 -0.55
CA PHE A 161 1.12 2.49 -0.02
C PHE A 161 1.02 3.57 -1.08
N ASP A 162 0.79 4.80 -0.64
CA ASP A 162 1.10 6.01 -1.43
C ASP A 162 1.65 7.10 -0.50
N GLY A 163 2.38 8.04 -1.10
CA GLY A 163 2.83 9.25 -0.44
C GLY A 163 1.85 10.41 -0.60
N LEU A 164 2.22 11.55 0.00
CA LEU A 164 1.57 12.83 -0.23
C LEU A 164 1.57 13.16 -1.73
N LEU A 165 0.40 13.47 -2.29
CA LEU A 165 0.32 13.98 -3.65
C LEU A 165 0.66 15.47 -3.64
N PRO A 166 1.71 15.93 -4.37
CA PRO A 166 2.08 17.34 -4.38
C PRO A 166 0.95 18.24 -4.85
N ALA A 167 0.80 19.41 -4.22
CA ALA A 167 -0.28 20.38 -4.49
C ALA A 167 -0.37 20.80 -5.97
N PHE A 168 0.75 20.76 -6.70
CA PHE A 168 0.80 20.99 -8.14
C PHE A 168 -0.20 20.13 -8.93
N TYR A 169 -0.44 18.89 -8.50
CA TYR A 169 -1.33 17.97 -9.23
C TYR A 169 -2.81 18.16 -8.88
N HIS A 170 -3.14 18.70 -7.70
CA HIS A 170 -4.50 18.74 -7.15
C HIS A 170 -5.57 19.29 -8.11
N PRO A 171 -5.36 20.38 -8.87
CA PRO A 171 -6.38 20.92 -9.78
C PRO A 171 -6.81 19.96 -10.90
N ARG A 172 -6.05 18.89 -11.15
CA ARG A 172 -6.30 17.89 -12.19
C ARG A 172 -6.73 16.55 -11.62
N LEU A 173 -6.80 16.41 -10.30
CA LEU A 173 -7.22 15.18 -9.65
C LEU A 173 -8.75 15.16 -9.49
N PRO A 174 -9.38 13.97 -9.49
CA PRO A 174 -10.73 13.81 -8.97
C PRO A 174 -10.85 14.37 -7.54
N SER A 175 -11.99 14.96 -7.20
CA SER A 175 -12.19 15.62 -5.89
C SER A 175 -11.98 14.70 -4.68
N GLU A 176 -12.36 13.44 -4.82
CA GLU A 176 -12.26 12.43 -3.77
C GLU A 176 -10.90 11.72 -3.72
N MET A 177 -9.96 12.03 -4.62
CA MET A 177 -8.68 11.33 -4.67
C MET A 177 -7.92 11.49 -3.34
N PRO A 178 -7.55 10.40 -2.67
CA PRO A 178 -6.70 10.48 -1.48
C PRO A 178 -5.36 11.13 -1.83
N THR A 179 -5.04 12.22 -1.16
CA THR A 179 -3.79 12.98 -1.38
C THR A 179 -2.78 12.83 -0.25
N TRP A 180 -3.09 12.03 0.77
CA TRP A 180 -2.33 11.89 2.02
C TRP A 180 -1.64 10.53 2.12
N PRO A 181 -0.52 10.44 2.86
CA PRO A 181 0.26 9.23 2.91
C PRO A 181 -0.37 8.13 3.78
N TYR A 182 -0.26 6.89 3.31
CA TYR A 182 -0.70 5.71 4.06
C TYR A 182 0.15 4.49 3.71
N ALA A 183 0.05 3.43 4.51
CA ALA A 183 0.53 2.11 4.14
C ALA A 183 -0.33 1.01 4.79
N VAL A 184 -0.54 -0.09 4.08
CA VAL A 184 -1.19 -1.32 4.55
C VAL A 184 -0.30 -2.50 4.20
N ALA A 185 0.25 -3.16 5.22
CA ALA A 185 0.97 -4.42 5.10
C ALA A 185 0.05 -5.59 5.45
N LEU A 186 0.04 -6.61 4.60
CA LEU A 186 -0.68 -7.87 4.76
C LEU A 186 0.31 -9.03 4.64
N VAL A 187 0.19 -10.01 5.53
CA VAL A 187 0.91 -11.28 5.41
C VAL A 187 -0.08 -12.34 4.94
N ILE A 188 0.23 -12.96 3.79
CA ILE A 188 -0.69 -13.76 3.01
C ILE A 188 -0.11 -15.17 2.80
N GLU A 189 -0.96 -16.17 2.94
CA GLU A 189 -0.67 -17.57 2.64
C GLU A 189 -1.75 -18.16 1.73
N ALA A 190 -1.45 -19.30 1.10
CA ALA A 190 -2.45 -20.07 0.36
C ALA A 190 -3.58 -20.53 1.30
N GLY A 191 -4.83 -20.41 0.82
CA GLY A 191 -5.99 -20.82 1.58
C GLY A 191 -7.29 -20.38 0.93
N SER A 192 -8.41 -20.59 1.63
CA SER A 192 -9.75 -20.38 1.10
C SER A 192 -10.65 -19.52 1.98
N ARG A 193 -10.11 -18.92 3.05
CA ARG A 193 -10.89 -18.11 4.01
C ARG A 193 -11.44 -16.85 3.36
N LEU A 194 -10.65 -16.21 2.50
CA LEU A 194 -11.10 -15.09 1.70
C LEU A 194 -11.12 -15.51 0.24
N GLN A 195 -12.24 -15.26 -0.43
CA GLN A 195 -12.41 -15.55 -1.84
C GLN A 195 -12.76 -14.24 -2.55
N CYS A 196 -12.17 -14.05 -3.72
CA CYS A 196 -12.41 -12.89 -4.56
C CYS A 196 -12.82 -13.32 -5.96
N SER A 197 -13.81 -12.63 -6.52
CA SER A 197 -14.16 -12.72 -7.93
C SER A 197 -14.39 -11.35 -8.54
N THR A 198 -14.03 -11.19 -9.81
CA THR A 198 -14.26 -9.94 -10.54
C THR A 198 -15.56 -9.99 -11.32
N GLN A 199 -16.36 -8.93 -11.24
CA GLN A 199 -17.48 -8.69 -12.15
C GLN A 199 -17.19 -7.46 -13.00
N LYS A 200 -17.59 -7.45 -14.28
CA LYS A 200 -17.54 -6.22 -15.08
C LYS A 200 -18.45 -5.18 -14.44
N SER A 201 -17.94 -3.97 -14.27
CA SER A 201 -18.71 -2.83 -13.80
C SER A 201 -18.36 -1.62 -14.65
N ASP A 202 -19.26 -0.65 -14.68
CA ASP A 202 -18.97 0.64 -15.29
C ASP A 202 -17.87 1.36 -14.50
N ALA A 203 -17.25 2.35 -15.13
CA ALA A 203 -16.21 3.13 -14.46
C ALA A 203 -16.81 3.88 -13.25
N ALA A 204 -16.58 3.33 -12.06
CA ALA A 204 -16.93 3.99 -10.82
C ALA A 204 -16.00 5.19 -10.60
N GLY A 205 -16.54 6.26 -10.01
CA GLY A 205 -15.76 7.43 -9.59
C GLY A 205 -14.57 7.06 -8.68
N GLU A 206 -13.70 8.04 -8.46
CA GLU A 206 -12.58 7.88 -7.53
C GLU A 206 -13.13 7.76 -6.09
N PRO A 207 -12.82 6.68 -5.35
CA PRO A 207 -13.25 6.55 -3.96
C PRO A 207 -12.46 7.47 -3.03
N ALA A 208 -13.10 7.91 -1.95
CA ALA A 208 -12.48 8.72 -0.90
C ALA A 208 -11.41 7.97 -0.08
N LEU A 209 -11.36 6.65 -0.21
CA LEU A 209 -10.37 5.78 0.43
C LEU A 209 -9.65 4.93 -0.62
N PRO A 210 -8.33 4.72 -0.48
CA PRO A 210 -7.59 3.73 -1.27
C PRO A 210 -8.19 2.33 -1.15
N GLN A 211 -8.07 1.52 -2.22
CA GLN A 211 -8.63 0.16 -2.25
C GLN A 211 -8.15 -0.72 -1.08
N SER A 212 -6.89 -0.59 -0.65
CA SER A 212 -6.33 -1.33 0.48
C SER A 212 -6.96 -0.96 1.81
N LEU A 213 -7.30 0.32 2.02
CA LEU A 213 -7.99 0.78 3.23
C LEU A 213 -9.47 0.41 3.22
N MET A 214 -10.15 0.49 2.08
CA MET A 214 -11.51 -0.04 1.93
C MET A 214 -11.54 -1.55 2.23
N PHE A 215 -10.57 -2.30 1.70
CA PHE A 215 -10.41 -3.72 2.00
C PHE A 215 -10.19 -3.95 3.49
N LEU A 216 -9.27 -3.22 4.11
CA LEU A 216 -8.95 -3.37 5.53
C LEU A 216 -10.15 -3.05 6.41
N GLN A 217 -10.95 -2.05 6.07
CA GLN A 217 -12.18 -1.71 6.80
C GLN A 217 -13.15 -2.90 6.85
N HIS A 218 -13.47 -3.48 5.70
CA HIS A 218 -14.35 -4.65 5.63
C HIS A 218 -13.73 -5.89 6.25
N TYR A 219 -12.41 -6.05 6.10
CA TYR A 219 -11.66 -7.14 6.71
C TYR A 219 -11.77 -7.06 8.24
N LEU A 220 -11.49 -5.92 8.87
CA LEU A 220 -11.55 -5.77 10.33
C LEU A 220 -12.96 -5.80 10.90
N ASN A 221 -13.98 -5.49 10.09
CA ASN A 221 -15.39 -5.62 10.47
C ASN A 221 -15.94 -7.04 10.32
N ASP A 222 -15.11 -8.02 9.94
CA ASP A 222 -15.55 -9.39 9.65
C ASP A 222 -16.77 -9.44 8.71
N SER A 223 -16.80 -8.52 7.74
CA SER A 223 -17.91 -8.44 6.78
C SER A 223 -17.98 -9.75 5.99
N PRO A 224 -19.14 -10.45 5.97
CA PRO A 224 -19.25 -11.76 5.31
C PRO A 224 -19.07 -11.65 3.80
N THR A 225 -19.55 -10.55 3.22
CA THR A 225 -19.33 -10.19 1.81
C THR A 225 -19.14 -8.68 1.70
N PHE A 226 -18.34 -8.25 0.73
CA PHE A 226 -18.16 -6.83 0.40
C PHE A 226 -17.61 -6.67 -1.02
N THR A 227 -17.78 -5.49 -1.61
CA THR A 227 -17.33 -5.19 -2.97
C THR A 227 -16.45 -3.96 -2.98
N LEU A 228 -15.31 -4.05 -3.66
CA LEU A 228 -14.43 -2.90 -3.88
C LEU A 228 -14.51 -2.43 -5.33
N PRO A 229 -14.69 -1.12 -5.59
CA PRO A 229 -14.74 -0.58 -6.95
C PRO A 229 -13.35 -0.53 -7.58
N GLY A 230 -13.23 -1.05 -8.80
CA GLY A 230 -12.08 -0.86 -9.68
C GLY A 230 -12.32 0.19 -10.76
N GLU A 231 -11.49 0.19 -11.80
CA GLU A 231 -11.64 1.08 -12.97
C GLU A 231 -12.68 0.54 -13.96
N ARG A 232 -12.68 -0.77 -14.22
CA ARG A 232 -13.58 -1.43 -15.21
C ARG A 232 -14.21 -2.72 -14.68
N VAL A 233 -13.91 -3.04 -13.43
CA VAL A 233 -14.38 -4.23 -12.73
C VAL A 233 -14.68 -3.85 -11.29
N GLU A 234 -15.52 -4.65 -10.67
CA GLU A 234 -15.71 -4.68 -9.23
C GLU A 234 -15.12 -5.97 -8.67
N TRP A 235 -14.51 -5.85 -7.49
CA TRP A 235 -13.86 -6.95 -6.78
C TRP A 235 -14.78 -7.41 -5.65
N GLN A 236 -15.46 -8.52 -5.87
CA GLN A 236 -16.41 -9.10 -4.92
C GLN A 236 -15.68 -10.07 -4.00
N TRP A 237 -15.70 -9.77 -2.71
CA TRP A 237 -15.07 -10.55 -1.66
C TRP A 237 -16.11 -11.27 -0.82
N SER A 238 -15.77 -12.49 -0.42
CA SER A 238 -16.55 -13.25 0.56
C SER A 238 -15.63 -13.96 1.55
N ARG A 239 -16.08 -14.05 2.80
CA ARG A 239 -15.49 -14.90 3.83
C ARG A 239 -16.17 -16.26 3.81
N ALA A 240 -15.36 -17.32 3.75
CA ALA A 240 -15.82 -18.70 3.88
C ALA A 240 -16.03 -19.09 5.34
#